data_AF-A0A0F8ZK29-F1
#
_entry.id   AF-A0A0F8ZK29-F1
#
_cell.length_a   1.000
_cell.length_b   1.000
_cell.length_c   1.000
_cell.angle_alpha   90.00
_cell.angle_beta   90.00
_cell.angle_gamma   90.00
#
_symmetry.space_group_name_H-M   'P 1'
#
loop_
_entity.id
_entity.type
_entity.pdbx_description
1 polymer ?
#
loop_
_entity_poly.entity_id
_entity_poly.type
_entity_poly.pdbx_seq_one_letter_code
_entity_poly.pdbx_strand_id
1 'polypeptide(L)'
;HALIATEPGGVVVVDSLAAMTANAEIDESMEQQFVGLHARLINRGVRQIPALNSGGWVVILINQIRTDVGVRYGSPDTLPGGKGQRYYAHQLIRVRRAGWIKEGSAADGKKVGYNYRLILEKSKQTEPFREVTVPFFFDGGIDELAVVLDMAITLGVIAKKGGGYYEFGDTRVRGLKGLREAVHESDELAEAIKAAVAAKEEEF
;
A
#
# COMPACT_ATOMS: atom_id res chain seq x y z
N HIS A 1 -5.37 -25.87 3.36
CA HIS A 1 -6.08 -26.14 4.62
C HIS A 1 -5.18 -26.12 5.86
N ALA A 2 -3.86 -26.38 5.78
CA ALA A 2 -3.00 -26.52 6.96
C ALA A 2 -2.45 -25.21 7.61
N LEU A 3 -2.59 -24.03 6.98
CA LEU A 3 -2.12 -22.76 7.56
C LEU A 3 -3.19 -22.00 8.37
N ILE A 4 -4.47 -22.35 8.19
CA ILE A 4 -5.61 -21.57 8.68
C ILE A 4 -6.34 -22.25 9.85
N ALA A 5 -5.82 -23.37 10.36
CA ALA A 5 -6.45 -24.10 11.44
C ALA A 5 -5.43 -24.50 12.50
N THR A 6 -5.43 -23.75 13.61
CA THR A 6 -5.42 -24.29 14.98
C THR A 6 -5.71 -23.20 16.03
N GLU A 7 -5.40 -21.93 15.76
CA GLU A 7 -5.68 -20.82 16.68
C GLU A 7 -6.35 -19.63 15.94
N PRO A 8 -7.30 -18.93 16.56
CA PRO A 8 -7.88 -17.71 16.00
C PRO A 8 -6.89 -16.55 16.03
N GLY A 9 -6.86 -15.76 14.96
CA GLY A 9 -5.98 -14.60 14.83
C GLY A 9 -4.68 -14.90 14.08
N GLY A 10 -4.37 -14.05 13.09
CA GLY A 10 -3.12 -14.16 12.33
C GLY A 10 -3.15 -13.39 11.01
N VAL A 11 -1.99 -13.25 10.39
CA VAL A 11 -1.84 -12.63 9.05
C VAL A 11 -1.38 -13.69 8.07
N VAL A 12 -2.08 -13.83 6.95
CA VAL A 12 -1.68 -14.69 5.82
C VAL A 12 -1.39 -13.80 4.62
N VAL A 13 -0.21 -13.95 4.04
CA VAL A 13 0.19 -13.26 2.81
C VAL A 13 0.25 -14.26 1.66
N VAL A 14 -0.44 -13.97 0.57
CA VAL A 14 -0.39 -14.75 -0.67
C VAL A 14 0.32 -13.92 -1.74
N ASP A 15 1.57 -14.28 -2.04
CA ASP A 15 2.39 -13.66 -3.08
C ASP A 15 2.68 -14.67 -4.21
N SER A 16 2.03 -14.62 -5.38
CA SER A 16 0.95 -13.72 -5.78
C SER A 16 -0.24 -14.51 -6.31
N LEU A 17 -1.43 -13.89 -6.34
CA LEU A 17 -2.63 -14.50 -6.92
C LEU A 17 -2.44 -14.93 -8.38
N ALA A 18 -1.65 -14.16 -9.14
CA ALA A 18 -1.35 -14.46 -10.54
C ALA A 18 -0.54 -15.76 -10.72
N ALA A 19 0.14 -16.25 -9.67
CA ALA A 19 0.89 -17.50 -9.69
C ALA A 19 0.03 -18.73 -9.33
N MET A 20 -1.25 -18.55 -8.98
CA MET A 20 -2.14 -19.67 -8.65
C MET A 20 -2.59 -20.41 -9.92
N THR A 21 -1.97 -21.55 -10.20
CA THR A 21 -2.34 -22.42 -11.32
C THR A 21 -3.32 -23.50 -10.86
N ALA A 22 -4.35 -23.79 -11.67
CA ALA A 22 -5.27 -24.89 -11.38
C ALA A 22 -4.60 -26.23 -11.69
N ASN A 23 -4.86 -27.29 -10.90
CA ASN A 23 -4.28 -28.62 -11.19
C ASN A 23 -4.59 -29.09 -12.62
N ALA A 24 -5.82 -28.86 -13.10
CA ALA A 24 -6.21 -29.19 -14.48
C ALA A 24 -5.39 -28.45 -15.56
N GLU A 25 -4.80 -27.29 -15.25
CA GLU A 25 -3.89 -26.58 -16.16
C GLU A 25 -2.45 -27.13 -16.08
N ILE A 26 -2.07 -27.76 -14.96
CA ILE A 26 -0.76 -28.42 -14.79
C ILE A 26 -0.73 -29.76 -15.53
N ASP A 27 -1.84 -30.49 -15.51
CA ASP A 27 -1.93 -31.87 -16.01
C ASP A 27 -2.14 -31.96 -17.53
N GLU A 28 -2.35 -30.83 -18.22
CA GLU A 28 -2.75 -30.78 -19.63
C GLU A 28 -1.73 -30.03 -20.51
N SER A 29 -1.78 -30.29 -21.83
CA SER A 29 -0.89 -29.64 -22.81
C SER A 29 -1.12 -28.13 -22.87
N MET A 30 -0.04 -27.36 -23.07
CA MET A 30 -0.09 -25.89 -23.27
C MET A 30 -0.99 -25.46 -24.44
N GLU A 31 -1.31 -26.37 -25.35
CA GLU A 31 -2.19 -26.13 -26.50
C GLU A 31 -3.68 -26.04 -26.11
N GLN A 32 -4.05 -26.51 -24.92
CA GLN A 32 -5.42 -26.46 -24.43
C GLN A 32 -5.80 -25.07 -23.90
N GLN A 33 -6.96 -24.56 -24.33
CA GLN A 33 -7.46 -23.25 -23.92
C GLN A 33 -8.31 -23.33 -22.66
N PHE A 34 -7.75 -22.93 -21.52
CA PHE A 34 -8.49 -22.83 -20.25
C PHE A 34 -9.14 -21.46 -20.06
N VAL A 35 -10.18 -21.16 -20.83
CA VAL A 35 -10.86 -19.86 -20.72
C VAL A 35 -11.55 -19.71 -19.35
N GLY A 36 -11.03 -18.77 -18.56
CA GLY A 36 -11.62 -18.37 -17.27
C GLY A 36 -11.49 -19.40 -16.14
N LEU A 37 -10.64 -20.42 -16.29
CA LEU A 37 -10.36 -21.39 -15.22
C LEU A 37 -9.66 -20.70 -14.04
N HIS A 38 -8.62 -19.94 -14.32
CA HIS A 38 -7.87 -19.15 -13.34
C HIS A 38 -8.77 -18.15 -12.57
N ALA A 39 -9.68 -17.46 -13.27
CA ALA A 39 -10.64 -16.56 -12.64
C ALA A 39 -11.65 -17.29 -11.74
N ARG A 40 -12.10 -18.48 -12.13
CA ARG A 40 -12.99 -19.32 -11.29
C ARG A 40 -12.28 -19.83 -10.04
N LEU A 41 -11.03 -20.25 -10.16
CA LEU A 41 -10.20 -20.69 -9.03
C LEU A 41 -10.04 -19.56 -8.02
N ILE A 42 -9.59 -18.39 -8.46
CA ILE A 42 -9.37 -17.23 -7.60
C ILE A 42 -10.68 -16.80 -6.94
N ASN A 43 -11.78 -16.69 -7.69
CA ASN A 43 -13.09 -16.31 -7.14
C ASN A 43 -13.57 -17.29 -6.05
N ARG A 44 -13.31 -18.60 -6.19
CA ARG A 44 -13.62 -19.58 -5.13
C ARG A 44 -12.77 -19.34 -3.88
N GLY A 45 -11.49 -19.03 -4.03
CA GLY A 45 -10.60 -18.72 -2.91
C GLY A 45 -11.01 -17.42 -2.20
N VAL A 46 -11.16 -16.31 -2.93
CA VAL A 46 -11.47 -15.01 -2.32
C VAL A 46 -12.85 -14.96 -1.66
N ARG A 47 -13.78 -15.83 -2.06
CA ARG A 47 -15.10 -15.96 -1.41
C ARG A 47 -15.00 -16.46 0.04
N GLN A 48 -13.90 -17.11 0.42
CA GLN A 48 -13.70 -17.60 1.80
C GLN A 48 -13.21 -16.50 2.74
N ILE A 49 -12.64 -15.40 2.22
CA ILE A 49 -12.04 -14.32 3.01
C ILE A 49 -13.00 -13.73 4.07
N PRO A 50 -14.29 -13.45 3.79
CA PRO A 50 -15.19 -12.93 4.82
C PRO A 50 -15.33 -13.85 6.04
N ALA A 51 -15.33 -15.17 5.84
CA ALA A 51 -15.38 -16.13 6.94
C ALA A 51 -14.07 -16.14 7.74
N LEU A 52 -12.92 -16.02 7.06
CA LEU A 52 -11.60 -15.93 7.70
C LEU A 52 -11.47 -14.64 8.53
N ASN A 53 -11.87 -13.50 7.96
CA ASN A 53 -11.86 -12.21 8.65
C ASN A 53 -12.74 -12.22 9.90
N SER A 54 -13.91 -12.89 9.84
CA SER A 54 -14.78 -13.07 11.01
C SER A 54 -14.12 -13.91 12.11
N GLY A 55 -13.17 -14.77 11.75
CA GLY A 55 -12.35 -15.55 12.68
C GLY A 55 -11.06 -14.85 13.15
N GLY A 56 -10.92 -13.54 12.91
CA GLY A 56 -9.76 -12.74 13.34
C GLY A 56 -8.55 -12.78 12.41
N TRP A 57 -8.67 -13.36 11.21
CA TRP A 57 -7.57 -13.43 10.25
C TRP A 57 -7.50 -12.20 9.34
N VAL A 58 -6.29 -11.73 9.06
CA VAL A 58 -6.01 -10.75 8.01
C VAL A 58 -5.41 -11.47 6.82
N VAL A 59 -6.09 -11.39 5.67
CA VAL A 59 -5.60 -11.99 4.42
C VAL A 59 -5.10 -10.91 3.48
N ILE A 60 -3.80 -10.89 3.22
CA ILE A 60 -3.13 -9.99 2.28
C ILE A 60 -2.88 -10.75 0.98
N LEU A 61 -3.43 -10.23 -0.12
CA LEU A 61 -3.26 -10.82 -1.45
C LEU A 61 -2.45 -9.86 -2.31
N ILE A 62 -1.29 -10.33 -2.77
CA ILE A 62 -0.45 -9.57 -3.70
C ILE A 62 -0.88 -9.94 -5.11
N ASN A 63 -1.11 -8.94 -5.94
CA ASN A 63 -1.44 -9.12 -7.35
C ASN A 63 -0.67 -8.14 -8.24
N GLN A 64 -0.41 -8.58 -9.46
CA GLN A 64 0.27 -7.78 -10.47
C GLN A 64 -0.75 -7.07 -11.34
N ILE A 65 -0.47 -5.83 -11.72
CA ILE A 65 -1.31 -5.11 -12.68
C ILE A 65 -0.88 -5.52 -14.09
N ARG A 66 -1.84 -5.90 -14.93
CA ARG A 66 -1.64 -6.16 -16.36
C ARG A 66 -2.34 -5.07 -17.17
N THR A 67 -1.94 -4.95 -18.43
CA THR A 67 -2.57 -4.02 -19.38
C THR A 67 -3.57 -4.79 -20.23
N ASP A 68 -4.82 -4.34 -20.26
CA ASP A 68 -5.83 -4.84 -21.17
C ASP A 68 -5.76 -4.07 -22.50
N VAL A 69 -5.35 -4.77 -23.56
CA VAL A 69 -5.18 -4.20 -24.91
C VAL A 69 -6.53 -3.84 -25.55
N GLY A 70 -7.65 -4.35 -25.04
CA GLY A 70 -8.99 -4.10 -25.57
C GLY A 70 -9.65 -2.80 -25.07
N VAL A 71 -9.07 -2.12 -24.08
CA VAL A 71 -9.68 -0.91 -23.48
C VAL A 71 -9.47 0.30 -24.39
N ARG A 72 -10.58 0.83 -24.94
CA ARG A 72 -10.57 2.04 -25.79
C ARG A 72 -10.79 3.33 -25.01
N TYR A 73 -11.27 3.27 -23.77
CA TYR A 73 -11.56 4.42 -22.93
C TYR A 73 -11.33 4.08 -21.45
N GLY A 74 -10.71 4.99 -20.70
CA GLY A 74 -10.36 4.79 -19.30
C GLY A 74 -8.97 4.19 -19.09
N SER A 75 -8.67 3.78 -17.85
CA SER A 75 -7.38 3.16 -17.52
C SER A 75 -7.31 1.74 -18.11
N PRO A 76 -6.24 1.37 -18.84
CA PRO A 76 -6.06 0.02 -19.36
C PRO A 76 -5.56 -0.96 -18.27
N ASP A 77 -5.35 -0.49 -17.04
CA ASP A 77 -4.90 -1.31 -15.93
C ASP A 77 -6.00 -2.30 -15.49
N THR A 78 -5.67 -3.60 -15.56
CA THR A 78 -6.54 -4.68 -15.13
C THR A 78 -5.86 -5.57 -14.09
N LEU A 79 -6.66 -6.16 -13.19
CA LEU A 79 -6.20 -7.16 -12.23
C LEU A 79 -6.51 -8.56 -12.79
N PRO A 80 -5.49 -9.42 -13.02
CA PRO A 80 -5.72 -10.79 -13.46
C PRO A 80 -6.44 -11.59 -12.37
N GLY A 81 -7.18 -12.62 -12.77
CA GLY A 81 -7.94 -13.46 -11.83
C GLY A 81 -9.43 -13.10 -11.69
N GLY A 82 -9.95 -12.27 -12.58
CA GLY A 82 -11.37 -11.91 -12.61
C GLY A 82 -11.74 -10.77 -11.65
N LYS A 83 -13.04 -10.47 -11.55
CA LYS A 83 -13.54 -9.29 -10.81
C LYS A 83 -13.78 -9.56 -9.32
N GLY A 84 -13.88 -10.82 -8.89
CA GLY A 84 -14.29 -11.21 -7.52
C GLY A 84 -13.40 -10.62 -6.42
N GLN A 85 -12.09 -10.56 -6.66
CA GLN A 85 -11.11 -9.93 -5.77
C GLN A 85 -11.50 -8.49 -5.36
N ARG A 86 -11.99 -7.67 -6.31
CA ARG A 86 -12.46 -6.31 -5.99
C ARG A 86 -13.73 -6.32 -5.15
N TYR A 87 -14.58 -7.33 -5.21
CA TYR A 87 -15.80 -7.39 -4.41
C TYR A 87 -15.52 -7.83 -2.96
N TYR A 88 -14.73 -8.89 -2.79
CA TYR A 88 -14.46 -9.48 -1.47
C TYR A 88 -13.42 -8.70 -0.65
N ALA A 89 -12.45 -8.03 -1.29
CA ALA A 89 -11.48 -7.21 -0.57
C ALA A 89 -12.15 -6.10 0.25
N HIS A 90 -11.71 -5.95 1.50
CA HIS A 90 -12.12 -4.83 2.37
C HIS A 90 -11.40 -3.55 1.97
N GLN A 91 -10.09 -3.66 1.76
CA GLN A 91 -9.25 -2.58 1.26
C GLN A 91 -8.52 -3.05 0.00
N LEU A 92 -8.33 -2.14 -0.95
CA LEU A 92 -7.52 -2.37 -2.15
C LEU A 92 -6.52 -1.23 -2.26
N ILE A 93 -5.24 -1.57 -2.10
CA ILE A 93 -4.14 -0.62 -2.10
C ILE A 93 -3.37 -0.81 -3.40
N ARG A 94 -3.30 0.24 -4.22
CA ARG A 94 -2.44 0.29 -5.39
C ARG A 94 -1.08 0.83 -4.98
N VAL A 95 -0.04 0.04 -5.19
CA VAL A 95 1.35 0.44 -4.94
C VAL A 95 2.03 0.76 -6.27
N ARG A 96 2.59 1.97 -6.40
CA ARG A 96 3.35 2.40 -7.58
C ARG A 96 4.67 3.03 -7.16
N ARG A 97 5.73 2.81 -7.95
CA ARG A 97 6.98 3.55 -7.77
C ARG A 97 6.80 4.99 -8.27
N ALA A 98 6.94 5.98 -7.39
CA ALA A 98 6.82 7.39 -7.70
C ALA A 98 8.14 8.01 -8.20
N GLY A 99 9.28 7.57 -7.68
CA GLY A 99 10.58 8.14 -8.07
C GLY A 99 11.76 7.56 -7.29
N TRP A 100 12.96 8.05 -7.61
CA TRP A 100 14.18 7.70 -6.90
C TRP A 100 14.37 8.59 -5.66
N ILE A 101 14.85 8.00 -4.57
CA ILE A 101 15.46 8.74 -3.48
C ILE A 101 16.94 8.94 -3.85
N LYS A 102 17.38 10.20 -3.93
CA LYS A 102 18.76 10.56 -4.24
C LYS A 102 19.41 11.22 -3.03
N GLU A 103 20.64 10.83 -2.74
CA GLU A 103 21.50 11.47 -1.75
C GLU A 103 22.63 12.24 -2.46
N GLY A 104 22.91 13.47 -2.03
CA GLY A 104 23.82 14.40 -2.72
C GLY A 104 23.11 15.41 -3.62
N SER A 105 23.85 16.10 -4.50
CA SER A 105 23.26 17.08 -5.43
C SER A 105 22.26 16.42 -6.38
N ALA A 106 21.08 17.03 -6.59
CA ALA A 106 19.93 16.38 -7.22
C ALA A 106 20.16 15.87 -8.67
N ALA A 107 21.14 16.42 -9.39
CA ALA A 107 21.52 15.98 -10.73
C ALA A 107 22.23 14.60 -10.69
N ASP A 108 23.31 14.49 -9.92
CA ASP A 108 24.24 13.34 -9.92
C ASP A 108 24.19 12.49 -8.63
N GLY A 109 23.24 12.77 -7.75
CA GLY A 109 23.11 12.12 -6.45
C GLY A 109 22.94 10.60 -6.56
N LYS A 110 23.60 9.88 -5.64
CA LYS A 110 23.53 8.42 -5.54
C LYS A 110 22.08 8.01 -5.27
N LYS A 111 21.59 7.05 -6.05
CA LYS A 111 20.27 6.45 -5.84
C LYS A 111 20.35 5.53 -4.63
N VAL A 112 19.68 5.91 -3.55
CA VAL A 112 19.69 5.19 -2.27
C VAL A 112 18.38 4.48 -1.97
N GLY A 113 17.33 4.71 -2.77
CA GLY A 113 16.04 4.07 -2.59
C GLY A 113 14.97 4.47 -3.60
N TYR A 114 13.73 4.12 -3.29
CA TYR A 114 12.53 4.42 -4.05
C TYR A 114 11.47 5.08 -3.17
N ASN A 115 10.82 6.11 -3.69
CA ASN A 115 9.54 6.55 -3.15
C ASN A 115 8.44 5.69 -3.78
N TYR A 116 7.68 4.98 -2.96
CA TYR A 116 6.46 4.28 -3.37
C TYR A 116 5.24 5.12 -3.01
N ARG A 117 4.35 5.35 -3.98
CA ARG A 117 3.04 5.96 -3.76
C ARG A 117 2.02 4.85 -3.59
N LEU A 118 1.35 4.83 -2.46
CA LEU A 118 0.27 3.92 -2.12
C LEU A 118 -1.04 4.70 -2.24
N ILE A 119 -2.01 4.15 -2.97
CA ILE A 119 -3.32 4.75 -3.19
C ILE A 119 -4.38 3.76 -2.73
N LEU A 120 -5.25 4.18 -1.81
CA LEU A 120 -6.35 3.36 -1.31
C LEU A 120 -7.51 3.37 -2.32
N GLU A 121 -7.42 2.60 -3.41
CA GLU A 121 -8.46 2.59 -4.45
C GLU A 121 -9.86 2.16 -3.96
N LYS A 122 -9.89 1.33 -2.92
CA LYS A 122 -11.13 0.85 -2.30
C LYS A 122 -10.92 0.73 -0.81
N SER A 123 -11.91 1.16 -0.03
CA SER A 123 -12.04 0.84 1.39
C SER A 123 -13.52 0.60 1.71
N LYS A 124 -13.79 -0.34 2.63
CA LYS A 124 -15.12 -0.56 3.24
C LYS A 124 -15.25 0.09 4.62
N GLN A 125 -14.16 0.65 5.14
CA GLN A 125 -14.06 1.17 6.51
C GLN A 125 -13.84 2.68 6.55
N THR A 126 -13.17 3.22 5.53
CA THR A 126 -12.71 4.60 5.47
C THR A 126 -12.95 5.17 4.07
N GLU A 127 -12.73 6.47 3.92
CA GLU A 127 -12.79 7.14 2.64
C GLU A 127 -11.70 6.61 1.68
N PRO A 128 -12.07 6.14 0.47
CA PRO A 128 -11.11 5.72 -0.54
C PRO A 128 -10.37 6.92 -1.17
N PHE A 129 -9.38 6.63 -2.00
CA PHE A 129 -8.52 7.57 -2.75
C PHE A 129 -7.57 8.41 -1.90
N ARG A 130 -7.46 8.12 -0.61
CA ARG A 130 -6.34 8.61 0.21
C ARG A 130 -5.02 8.05 -0.33
N GLU A 131 -3.98 8.87 -0.24
CA GLU A 131 -2.66 8.55 -0.76
C GLU A 131 -1.60 8.79 0.30
N VAL A 132 -0.55 7.97 0.25
CA VAL A 132 0.63 8.15 1.10
C VAL A 132 1.89 7.81 0.30
N THR A 133 2.96 8.57 0.54
CA THR A 133 4.28 8.28 -0.03
C THR A 133 5.16 7.60 1.00
N VAL A 134 5.57 6.37 0.71
CA VAL A 134 6.43 5.55 1.55
C VAL A 134 7.84 5.52 0.94
N PRO A 135 8.85 6.14 1.58
CA PRO A 135 10.24 6.01 1.19
C PRO A 135 10.79 4.64 1.60
N PHE A 136 11.32 3.90 0.63
CA PHE A 136 11.99 2.61 0.83
C PHE A 136 13.45 2.72 0.43
N PHE A 137 14.36 2.35 1.33
CA PHE A 137 15.80 2.43 1.14
C PHE A 137 16.39 1.05 0.81
N PHE A 138 17.49 1.01 0.06
CA PHE A 138 18.10 -0.25 -0.40
C PHE A 138 18.78 -1.06 0.70
N ASP A 139 18.99 -0.46 1.87
CA ASP A 139 19.39 -1.15 3.10
C ASP A 139 18.24 -1.98 3.73
N GLY A 140 17.05 -1.94 3.14
CA GLY A 140 15.88 -2.72 3.55
C GLY A 140 14.95 -1.97 4.50
N GLY A 141 15.23 -0.71 4.81
CA GLY A 141 14.42 0.11 5.70
C GLY A 141 13.27 0.86 5.02
N ILE A 142 12.17 1.00 5.75
CA ILE A 142 11.17 2.04 5.50
C ILE A 142 11.39 3.13 6.54
N ASP A 143 11.43 4.40 6.13
CA ASP A 143 11.45 5.51 7.08
C ASP A 143 10.02 5.77 7.57
N GLU A 144 9.68 5.11 8.67
CA GLU A 144 8.36 5.20 9.32
C GLU A 144 8.02 6.63 9.74
N LEU A 145 9.01 7.38 10.22
CA LEU A 145 8.83 8.79 10.58
C LEU A 145 8.46 9.63 9.37
N ALA A 146 9.10 9.39 8.22
CA ALA A 146 8.70 10.06 6.98
C ALA A 146 7.26 9.73 6.55
N VAL A 147 6.76 8.51 6.82
CA VAL A 147 5.36 8.14 6.56
C VAL A 147 4.43 8.91 7.49
N VAL A 148 4.73 8.97 8.79
CA VAL A 148 3.96 9.73 9.77
C VAL A 148 3.94 11.22 9.40
N LEU A 149 5.06 11.78 8.94
CA LEU A 149 5.11 13.19 8.51
C LEU A 149 4.26 13.48 7.28
N ASP A 150 4.27 12.59 6.28
CA ASP A 150 3.42 12.72 5.10
C ASP A 150 1.93 12.70 5.51
N MET A 151 1.57 11.82 6.45
CA MET A 151 0.23 11.73 7.03
C MET A 151 -0.13 12.97 7.84
N ALA A 152 0.77 13.46 8.69
CA ALA A 152 0.57 14.66 9.50
C ALA A 152 0.36 15.91 8.64
N ILE A 153 1.09 16.02 7.52
CA ILE A 153 0.89 17.07 6.52
C ILE A 153 -0.46 16.94 5.83
N THR A 154 -0.83 15.73 5.42
CA THR A 154 -2.07 15.44 4.68
C THR A 154 -3.30 15.70 5.54
N LEU A 155 -3.26 15.29 6.80
CA LEU A 155 -4.30 15.57 7.78
C LEU A 155 -4.27 17.03 8.25
N GLY A 156 -3.26 17.83 7.89
CA GLY A 156 -3.12 19.21 8.33
C GLY A 156 -2.81 19.35 9.82
N VAL A 157 -2.23 18.32 10.45
CA VAL A 157 -1.55 18.44 11.76
C VAL A 157 -0.32 19.33 11.62
N ILE A 158 0.45 19.13 10.55
CA ILE A 158 1.57 20.00 10.17
C ILE A 158 1.07 20.99 9.11
N ALA A 159 1.15 22.28 9.43
CA ALA A 159 0.69 23.33 8.53
C ALA A 159 1.78 23.67 7.49
N LYS A 160 1.43 23.57 6.21
CA LYS A 160 2.23 24.14 5.11
C LYS A 160 2.00 25.65 5.05
N LYS A 161 3.00 26.44 5.42
CA LYS A 161 2.97 27.91 5.35
C LYS A 161 3.69 28.43 4.09
N GLY A 162 3.38 29.66 3.69
CA GLY A 162 4.02 30.33 2.57
C GLY A 162 5.55 30.35 2.67
N GLY A 163 6.24 30.30 1.53
CA GLY A 163 7.70 30.26 1.46
C GLY A 163 8.33 28.88 1.68
N GLY A 164 7.53 27.81 1.68
CA GLY A 164 8.00 26.43 1.83
C GLY A 164 8.33 26.03 3.27
N TYR A 165 7.67 26.66 4.25
CA TYR A 165 7.82 26.34 5.67
C TYR A 165 6.76 25.35 6.13
N TYR A 166 7.14 24.51 7.08
CA TYR A 166 6.29 23.57 7.79
C TYR A 166 6.25 23.96 9.26
N GLU A 167 5.07 23.94 9.87
CA GLU A 167 4.84 24.40 11.23
C GLU A 167 4.02 23.38 12.03
N PHE A 168 4.48 23.08 13.24
CA PHE A 168 3.82 22.22 14.21
C PHE A 168 4.08 22.79 15.61
N GLY A 169 3.02 23.23 16.30
CA GLY A 169 3.16 23.97 17.56
C GLY A 169 4.07 25.18 17.40
N ASP A 170 5.10 25.27 18.25
CA ASP A 170 6.13 26.33 18.19
C ASP A 170 7.29 25.98 17.22
N THR A 171 7.33 24.77 16.69
CA THR A 171 8.39 24.33 15.78
C THR A 171 8.09 24.76 14.35
N ARG A 172 9.00 25.54 13.76
CA ARG A 172 8.92 25.98 12.37
C ARG A 172 10.18 25.61 11.61
N VAL A 173 10.04 24.81 10.56
CA VAL A 173 11.15 24.28 9.77
C VAL A 173 10.99 24.62 8.29
N ARG A 174 12.11 24.85 7.60
CA ARG A 174 12.12 25.14 6.17
C ARG A 174 12.28 23.87 5.35
N GLY A 175 11.35 23.63 4.43
CA GLY A 175 11.40 22.52 3.50
C GLY A 175 11.12 21.16 4.12
N LEU A 176 10.80 20.17 3.28
CA LEU A 176 10.48 18.82 3.72
C LEU A 176 11.71 18.08 4.27
N LYS A 177 12.89 18.35 3.70
CA LYS A 177 14.15 17.74 4.14
C LYS A 177 14.48 18.17 5.58
N GLY A 178 14.43 19.48 5.85
CA GLY A 178 14.68 20.00 7.20
C GLY A 178 13.65 19.48 8.21
N LEU A 179 12.37 19.36 7.82
CA LEU A 179 11.36 18.78 8.70
C LEU A 179 11.69 17.33 9.09
N ARG A 180 12.17 16.51 8.14
CA ARG A 180 12.61 15.15 8.43
C ARG A 180 13.79 15.14 9.39
N GLU A 181 14.81 15.96 9.12
CA GLU A 181 15.99 16.09 10.00
C GLU A 181 15.57 16.47 11.42
N ALA A 182 14.72 17.48 11.59
CA ALA A 182 14.26 17.93 12.91
C ALA A 182 13.51 16.84 13.70
N VAL A 183 12.76 15.98 13.01
CA VAL A 183 11.98 14.90 13.63
C VAL A 183 12.85 13.70 13.95
N HIS A 184 13.87 13.41 13.14
CA HIS A 184 14.87 12.38 13.42
C HIS A 184 15.84 12.80 14.54
N GLU A 185 16.07 14.09 14.75
CA GLU A 185 16.94 14.61 15.81
C GLU A 185 16.23 14.77 17.16
N SER A 186 14.89 14.78 17.19
CA SER A 186 14.09 15.00 18.41
C SER A 186 12.99 13.96 18.56
N ASP A 187 13.23 12.97 19.42
CA ASP A 187 12.25 11.95 19.79
C ASP A 187 10.98 12.57 20.40
N GLU A 188 11.12 13.65 21.19
CA GLU A 188 9.99 14.38 21.76
C GLU A 188 9.08 14.96 20.67
N LEU A 189 9.66 15.57 19.63
CA LEU A 189 8.90 16.09 18.50
C LEU A 189 8.23 14.97 17.69
N ALA A 190 8.95 13.87 17.48
CA ALA A 190 8.43 12.71 16.77
C ALA A 190 7.20 12.11 17.47
N GLU A 191 7.28 11.89 18.79
CA GLU A 191 6.17 11.36 19.58
C GLU A 191 5.01 12.35 19.68
N ALA A 192 5.28 13.65 19.82
CA ALA A 192 4.24 14.68 19.82
C ALA A 192 3.46 14.71 18.48
N ILE A 193 4.16 14.59 17.35
CA ILE A 193 3.51 14.51 16.03
C ILE A 193 2.71 13.21 15.90
N LYS A 194 3.26 12.05 16.28
CA LYS A 194 2.54 10.78 16.25
C LYS A 194 1.25 10.82 17.07
N ALA A 195 1.31 11.36 18.29
CA ALA A 195 0.15 11.50 19.16
C ALA A 195 -0.89 12.45 18.55
N ALA A 196 -0.47 13.59 18.00
CA ALA A 196 -1.38 14.53 17.34
C ALA A 196 -2.04 13.94 16.08
N VAL A 197 -1.31 13.12 15.33
CA VAL A 197 -1.85 12.38 14.19
C VAL A 197 -2.88 11.35 14.64
N ALA A 198 -2.56 10.52 15.65
CA ALA A 198 -3.48 9.51 16.19
C ALA A 198 -4.78 10.14 16.71
N ALA A 199 -4.68 11.24 17.47
CA ALA A 199 -5.86 11.97 17.97
C ALA A 199 -6.74 12.51 16.83
N LYS A 200 -6.10 12.96 15.74
CA LYS A 200 -6.83 13.46 14.57
C LYS A 200 -7.46 12.34 13.75
N GLU A 201 -6.87 11.14 13.73
CA GLU A 201 -7.48 9.96 13.11
C GLU A 201 -8.76 9.52 13.83
N GLU A 202 -8.84 9.66 15.15
CA GLU A 202 -10.05 9.32 15.93
C GLU A 202 -11.25 10.25 15.67
N GLU A 203 -11.00 11.46 15.14
CA GLU A 203 -12.07 12.41 14.76
C GLU A 203 -12.74 12.05 13.42
N PHE A 204 -12.18 11.10 12.65
CA PHE A 204 -12.67 10.67 11.33
C PHE A 204 -13.23 9.24 11.32
#